data_AF-A0A353N9X5-F1
#
_entry.id   AF-A0A353N9X5-F1
#
_cell.length_a   1.000
_cell.length_b   1.000
_cell.length_c   1.000
_cell.angle_alpha   90.00
_cell.angle_beta   90.00
_cell.angle_gamma   90.00
#
_symmetry.space_group_name_H-M   'P 1'
#
loop_
_entity.id
_entity.type
_entity.pdbx_description
1 polymer ?
#
loop_
_entity_poly.entity_id
_entity_poly.type
_entity_poly.pdbx_seq_one_letter_code
_entity_poly.pdbx_strand_id
1 'polypeptide(L)'
;MKRIIASLIAVLMLAFVTPVVFAANMDFTGEISSEVKYSKEFSGVSELELSANLGNNLKAGLNFGKEKQSFPWNPANMSIKNLWLETKGALVPGTPEFVTRIGGMDVEYSDYIASEVNTTGISIDQLSMGPVTLGGYYSLDSASNLDRGAYLKAKLVEGIEAQGTIVKANDELSYAVETSVKPVERAEVSGTFAAVDQGEQAYRVDGNYQLLEGLEVRAGYQDIPAEF
;
A
#
# COMPACT_ATOMS: atom_id res chain seq x y z
N MET A 1 27.30 19.50 -1.72
CA MET A 1 26.32 20.42 -2.35
C MET A 1 24.94 19.79 -2.62
N LYS A 2 24.81 18.49 -2.94
CA LYS A 2 23.48 17.85 -3.15
C LYS A 2 22.58 17.78 -1.89
N ARG A 3 23.16 17.71 -0.68
CA ARG A 3 22.42 17.69 0.60
C ARG A 3 21.84 19.05 1.01
N ILE A 4 22.42 20.15 0.51
CA ILE A 4 21.94 21.51 0.79
C ILE A 4 20.71 21.82 -0.08
N ILE A 5 20.62 21.25 -1.29
CA ILE A 5 19.49 21.46 -2.20
C ILE A 5 18.22 20.78 -1.67
N ALA A 6 18.33 19.56 -1.13
CA ALA A 6 17.19 18.86 -0.52
C ALA A 6 16.67 19.58 0.74
N SER A 7 17.57 20.09 1.60
CA SER A 7 17.16 20.89 2.76
C SER A 7 16.60 22.25 2.35
N LEU A 8 17.12 22.87 1.28
CA LEU A 8 16.60 24.13 0.78
C LEU A 8 15.19 23.96 0.21
N ILE A 9 14.90 22.85 -0.48
CA ILE A 9 13.56 22.55 -1.00
C ILE A 9 12.57 22.25 0.14
N ALA A 10 12.99 21.52 1.18
CA ALA A 10 12.16 21.29 2.37
C ALA A 10 11.87 22.59 3.13
N VAL A 11 12.88 23.48 3.27
CA VAL A 11 12.72 24.79 3.90
C VAL A 11 11.93 25.76 3.03
N LEU A 12 12.06 25.70 1.70
CA LEU A 12 11.29 26.51 0.76
C LEU A 12 9.82 26.05 0.73
N MET A 13 9.53 24.74 0.83
CA MET A 13 8.18 24.22 1.01
C MET A 13 7.58 24.63 2.37
N LEU A 14 8.38 24.68 3.45
CA LEU A 14 7.95 25.23 4.74
C LEU A 14 7.74 26.77 4.71
N ALA A 15 8.48 27.51 3.86
CA ALA A 15 8.39 28.97 3.78
C ALA A 15 7.23 29.48 2.91
N PHE A 16 6.82 28.73 1.88
CA PHE A 16 5.56 29.01 1.16
C PHE A 16 4.31 28.66 1.99
N VAL A 17 4.50 28.03 3.16
CA VAL A 17 3.48 27.81 4.18
C VAL A 17 3.69 28.82 5.31
N THR A 18 3.49 30.10 5.02
CA THR A 18 3.30 31.15 6.06
C THR A 18 2.04 31.94 5.72
N PRO A 19 1.23 32.48 6.66
CA PRO A 19 1.11 32.28 8.11
C PRO A 19 -0.30 31.79 8.52
N VAL A 20 -0.95 30.94 7.73
CA VAL A 20 -2.35 30.49 8.00
C VAL A 20 -2.41 29.30 9.00
N VAL A 21 -1.26 28.74 9.38
CA VAL A 21 -1.20 27.41 10.03
C VAL A 21 -1.34 27.41 11.55
N PHE A 22 -1.44 28.57 12.21
CA PHE A 22 -1.64 28.59 13.67
C PHE A 22 -3.07 28.27 14.15
N ALA A 23 -3.94 27.74 13.28
CA ALA A 23 -5.31 27.36 13.62
C ALA A 23 -5.72 25.94 13.19
N ALA A 24 -4.81 25.14 12.62
CA ALA A 24 -5.13 23.76 12.25
C ALA A 24 -4.93 22.84 13.46
N ASN A 25 -5.93 22.02 13.79
CA ASN A 25 -5.75 20.88 14.70
C ASN A 25 -4.68 19.97 14.06
N MET A 26 -3.49 19.95 14.67
CA MET A 26 -2.38 19.12 14.23
C MET A 26 -2.32 17.89 15.13
N ASP A 27 -2.64 16.73 14.57
CA ASP A 27 -2.57 15.47 15.28
C ASP A 27 -1.35 14.69 14.81
N PHE A 28 -0.42 14.40 15.72
CA PHE A 28 0.79 13.65 15.46
C PHE A 28 0.62 12.21 15.92
N THR A 29 1.00 11.25 15.08
CA THR A 29 1.05 9.82 15.38
C THR A 29 2.45 9.30 15.14
N GLY A 30 2.95 8.46 16.03
CA GLY A 30 4.22 7.77 15.86
C GLY A 30 4.06 6.29 16.18
N GLU A 31 4.65 5.45 15.34
CA GLU A 31 4.66 4.00 15.51
C GLU A 31 6.10 3.50 15.50
N ILE A 32 6.42 2.61 16.45
CA ILE A 32 7.70 1.91 16.49
C ILE A 32 7.40 0.43 16.36
N SER A 33 7.94 -0.18 15.31
CA SER A 33 7.88 -1.62 15.08
C SER A 33 9.27 -2.23 15.26
N SER A 34 9.35 -3.37 15.93
CA SER A 34 10.59 -4.11 16.08
C SER A 34 10.32 -5.60 16.00
N GLU A 35 10.97 -6.24 15.04
CA GLU A 35 10.87 -7.67 14.81
C GLU A 35 12.19 -8.34 15.13
N VAL A 36 12.14 -9.44 15.88
CA VAL A 36 13.30 -10.29 16.17
C VAL A 36 12.98 -11.69 15.68
N LYS A 37 13.79 -12.18 14.74
CA LYS A 37 13.67 -13.52 14.18
C LYS A 37 14.87 -14.37 14.58
N TYR A 38 14.58 -15.52 15.18
CA TYR A 38 15.56 -16.58 15.40
C TYR A 38 15.37 -17.67 14.36
N SER A 39 16.41 -17.94 13.59
CA SER A 39 16.47 -19.08 12.68
C SER A 39 17.75 -19.88 12.93
N LYS A 40 18.84 -19.54 12.23
CA LYS A 40 20.20 -20.02 12.51
C LYS A 40 21.03 -19.02 13.33
N GLU A 41 20.73 -17.73 13.17
CA GLU A 41 21.30 -16.61 13.93
C GLU A 41 20.18 -15.65 14.34
N PHE A 42 20.46 -14.79 15.33
CA PHE A 42 19.54 -13.69 15.69
C PHE A 42 19.65 -12.57 14.66
N SER A 43 18.53 -12.27 14.02
CA SER A 43 18.39 -11.09 13.16
C SER A 43 17.23 -10.24 13.65
N GLY A 44 17.31 -8.93 13.40
CA GLY A 44 16.22 -8.02 13.73
C GLY A 44 16.13 -6.85 12.78
N VAL A 45 14.94 -6.26 12.74
CA VAL A 45 14.62 -5.02 12.05
C VAL A 45 13.90 -4.12 13.03
N SER A 46 14.24 -2.83 13.02
CA SER A 46 13.51 -1.79 13.76
C SER A 46 13.14 -0.69 12.79
N GLU A 47 11.89 -0.27 12.86
CA GLU A 47 11.31 0.80 12.05
C GLU A 47 10.56 1.79 12.95
N LEU A 48 10.61 3.06 12.57
CA LEU A 48 9.93 4.17 13.21
C LEU A 48 9.19 4.94 12.13
N GLU A 49 7.87 4.94 12.20
CA GLU A 49 7.02 5.79 11.36
C GLU A 49 6.51 6.98 12.17
N LEU A 50 6.58 8.16 11.58
CA LEU A 50 5.99 9.38 12.11
C LEU A 50 5.02 9.95 11.08
N SER A 51 3.81 10.30 11.50
CA SER A 51 2.85 10.98 10.64
C SER A 51 2.14 12.13 11.36
N ALA A 52 1.68 13.10 10.59
CA ALA A 52 0.96 14.26 11.09
C ALA A 52 -0.24 14.56 10.19
N ASN A 53 -1.40 14.75 10.80
CA ASN A 53 -2.56 15.33 10.13
C ASN A 53 -2.41 16.86 10.15
N LEU A 54 -2.39 17.46 8.97
CA LEU A 54 -2.21 18.89 8.74
C LEU A 54 -3.56 19.52 8.35
N GLY A 55 -4.51 19.47 9.27
CA GLY A 55 -5.92 19.80 9.02
C GLY A 55 -6.75 18.58 8.63
N ASN A 56 -7.90 18.80 7.99
CA ASN A 56 -8.90 17.74 7.79
C ASN A 56 -8.55 16.75 6.66
N ASN A 57 -7.81 17.22 5.65
CA ASN A 57 -7.70 16.56 4.36
C ASN A 57 -6.26 16.37 3.89
N LEU A 58 -5.27 16.68 4.74
CA LEU A 58 -3.86 16.60 4.41
C LEU A 58 -3.13 15.84 5.51
N LYS A 59 -2.36 14.83 5.12
CA LYS A 59 -1.52 14.03 6.00
C LYS A 59 -0.11 14.01 5.43
N ALA A 60 0.89 14.06 6.28
CA ALA A 60 2.28 13.87 5.89
C ALA A 60 2.90 12.80 6.77
N GLY A 61 3.83 12.02 6.23
CA GLY A 61 4.51 11.00 7.00
C GLY A 61 5.94 10.75 6.55
N LEU A 62 6.75 10.26 7.47
CA LEU A 62 8.12 9.85 7.23
C LEU A 62 8.41 8.55 7.98
N ASN A 63 9.14 7.65 7.33
CA ASN A 63 9.56 6.38 7.90
C ASN A 63 11.09 6.36 7.98
N PHE A 64 11.60 6.05 9.18
CA PHE A 64 12.97 5.67 9.42
C PHE A 64 13.05 4.18 9.64
N GLY A 65 13.92 3.50 8.90
CA GLY A 65 14.12 2.08 9.09
C GLY A 65 15.58 1.70 9.04
N LYS A 66 15.87 0.49 9.52
CA LYS A 66 17.15 -0.17 9.30
C LYS A 66 17.02 -1.23 8.21
N GLU A 67 18.11 -1.48 7.51
CA GLU A 67 18.30 -2.77 6.82
C GLU A 67 18.42 -3.89 7.86
N LYS A 68 18.12 -5.13 7.47
CA LYS A 68 18.24 -6.30 8.33
C LYS A 68 19.64 -6.39 8.94
N GLN A 69 19.75 -6.40 10.26
CA GLN A 69 21.03 -6.50 10.97
C GLN A 69 21.13 -7.81 11.74
N SER A 70 22.27 -8.48 11.62
CA SER A 70 22.66 -9.56 12.54
C SER A 70 23.06 -8.98 13.88
N PHE A 71 22.79 -9.72 14.96
CA PHE A 71 23.24 -9.34 16.29
C PHE A 71 24.79 -9.40 16.40
N PRO A 72 25.45 -8.46 17.11
CA PRO A 72 24.90 -7.32 17.87
C PRO A 72 24.53 -6.11 17.00
N TRP A 73 23.40 -5.47 17.32
CA TRP A 73 22.83 -4.38 16.51
C TRP A 73 23.66 -3.09 16.62
N ASN A 74 23.79 -2.36 15.51
CA ASN A 74 24.37 -1.02 15.52
C ASN A 74 23.26 0.04 15.61
N PRO A 75 23.12 0.76 16.74
CA PRO A 75 22.07 1.77 16.92
C PRO A 75 22.23 3.00 16.01
N ALA A 76 23.44 3.29 15.51
CA ALA A 76 23.76 4.54 14.82
C ALA A 76 23.37 4.60 13.33
N ASN A 77 22.86 3.52 12.74
CA ASN A 77 22.60 3.43 11.30
C ASN A 77 21.09 3.46 10.99
N MET A 78 20.40 4.54 11.36
CA MET A 78 19.01 4.79 10.94
C MET A 78 19.02 5.84 9.82
N SER A 79 18.39 5.51 8.69
CA SER A 79 18.19 6.42 7.56
C SER A 79 16.70 6.66 7.34
N ILE A 80 16.38 7.79 6.70
CA ILE A 80 15.03 8.00 6.17
C ILE A 80 14.84 7.00 5.03
N LYS A 81 13.92 6.05 5.21
CA LYS A 81 13.51 5.12 4.16
C LYS A 81 12.42 5.74 3.30
N ASN A 82 11.48 6.46 3.91
CA ASN A 82 10.31 6.95 3.22
C ASN A 82 9.86 8.34 3.66
N LEU A 83 9.32 9.13 2.74
CA LEU A 83 8.71 10.44 2.99
C LEU A 83 7.53 10.61 2.03
N TRP A 84 6.36 10.95 2.54
CA TRP A 84 5.14 11.04 1.75
C TRP A 84 4.20 12.15 2.22
N LEU A 85 3.36 12.58 1.29
CA LEU A 85 2.27 13.52 1.50
C LEU A 85 1.01 12.93 0.88
N GLU A 86 -0.08 12.91 1.64
CA GLU A 86 -1.37 12.36 1.24
C GLU A 86 -2.45 13.42 1.43
N THR A 87 -3.35 13.53 0.46
CA THR A 87 -4.54 14.35 0.58
C THR A 87 -5.79 13.58 0.22
N LYS A 88 -6.89 13.87 0.92
CA LYS A 88 -8.21 13.33 0.62
C LYS A 88 -9.14 14.46 0.18
N GLY A 89 -9.70 14.35 -1.01
CA GLY A 89 -10.69 15.30 -1.50
C GLY A 89 -10.86 15.26 -3.00
N ALA A 90 -11.81 16.06 -3.49
CA ALA A 90 -12.02 16.28 -4.92
C ALA A 90 -11.05 17.36 -5.43
N LEU A 91 -10.27 17.07 -6.47
CA LEU A 91 -9.44 18.08 -7.14
C LEU A 91 -10.27 19.07 -7.97
N VAL A 92 -11.46 18.65 -8.43
CA VAL A 92 -12.38 19.47 -9.21
C VAL A 92 -13.72 19.55 -8.47
N PRO A 93 -14.29 20.75 -8.27
CA PRO A 93 -15.59 20.88 -7.62
C PRO A 93 -16.66 20.04 -8.32
N GLY A 94 -17.34 19.18 -7.56
CA GLY A 94 -18.39 18.30 -8.06
C GLY A 94 -17.91 16.93 -8.56
N THR A 95 -16.61 16.61 -8.50
CA THR A 95 -16.12 15.23 -8.72
C THR A 95 -16.15 14.43 -7.42
N PRO A 96 -16.17 13.09 -7.50
CA PRO A 96 -15.98 12.24 -6.33
C PRO A 96 -14.67 12.58 -5.61
N GLU A 97 -14.65 12.37 -4.30
CA GLU A 97 -13.42 12.42 -3.52
C GLU A 97 -12.53 11.21 -3.85
N PHE A 98 -11.23 11.43 -3.79
CA PHE A 98 -10.22 10.39 -3.87
C PHE A 98 -9.05 10.75 -2.97
N VAL A 99 -8.23 9.75 -2.68
CA VAL A 99 -6.97 9.92 -1.97
C VAL A 99 -5.88 10.11 -3.00
N THR A 100 -5.07 11.15 -2.87
CA THR A 100 -3.87 11.36 -3.69
C THR A 100 -2.65 11.29 -2.77
N ARG A 101 -1.68 10.45 -3.10
CA ARG A 101 -0.42 10.36 -2.35
C ARG A 101 0.77 10.62 -3.27
N ILE A 102 1.76 11.36 -2.76
CA ILE A 102 3.00 11.70 -3.46
C ILE A 102 4.19 11.41 -2.54
N GLY A 103 5.26 10.87 -3.11
CA GLY A 103 6.46 10.46 -2.39
C GLY A 103 6.40 8.96 -2.15
N GLY A 104 6.65 8.54 -0.91
CA GLY A 104 6.48 7.16 -0.49
C GLY A 104 5.09 6.62 -0.75
N MET A 105 5.03 5.51 -1.47
CA MET A 105 3.80 4.77 -1.69
C MET A 105 3.90 3.42 -0.98
N ASP A 106 2.73 2.96 -0.54
CA ASP A 106 2.53 1.63 0.00
C ASP A 106 1.26 1.12 -0.67
N VAL A 107 1.45 0.31 -1.72
CA VAL A 107 0.36 -0.14 -2.59
C VAL A 107 0.19 -1.65 -2.43
N GLU A 108 -1.05 -2.03 -2.15
CA GLU A 108 -1.49 -3.42 -2.00
C GLU A 108 -2.78 -3.60 -2.81
N TYR A 109 -2.64 -3.87 -4.10
CA TYR A 109 -3.78 -3.96 -5.03
C TYR A 109 -4.18 -5.39 -5.38
N SER A 110 -3.35 -6.38 -5.08
CA SER A 110 -3.69 -7.79 -5.21
C SER A 110 -2.77 -8.63 -4.34
N ASP A 111 -3.26 -9.79 -3.91
CA ASP A 111 -2.52 -10.77 -3.13
C ASP A 111 -1.28 -11.32 -3.85
N TYR A 112 -1.29 -11.30 -5.19
CA TYR A 112 -0.25 -11.89 -6.04
C TYR A 112 0.58 -10.87 -6.80
N ILE A 113 -0.03 -9.75 -7.21
CA ILE A 113 0.66 -8.70 -7.97
C ILE A 113 0.46 -7.37 -7.27
N ALA A 114 1.48 -6.52 -7.31
CA ALA A 114 1.48 -5.30 -6.50
C ALA A 114 1.10 -5.57 -5.03
N SER A 115 1.62 -6.67 -4.48
CA SER A 115 1.62 -6.97 -3.05
C SER A 115 2.79 -6.22 -2.40
N GLU A 116 2.52 -5.35 -1.44
CA GLU A 116 3.56 -4.63 -0.69
C GLU A 116 4.50 -3.76 -1.56
N VAL A 117 3.95 -3.04 -2.55
CA VAL A 117 4.75 -2.14 -3.39
C VAL A 117 5.18 -0.92 -2.58
N ASN A 118 6.43 -0.94 -2.13
CA ASN A 118 7.07 0.15 -1.42
C ASN A 118 8.05 0.89 -2.33
N THR A 119 7.57 1.96 -2.98
CA THR A 119 8.36 2.74 -3.93
C THR A 119 8.06 4.24 -3.80
N THR A 120 8.88 5.09 -4.42
CA THR A 120 8.58 6.52 -4.54
C THR A 120 7.78 6.79 -5.80
N GLY A 121 6.66 7.49 -5.69
CA GLY A 121 5.82 7.82 -6.85
C GLY A 121 4.61 8.70 -6.53
N ILE A 122 3.58 8.54 -7.34
CA ILE A 122 2.29 9.20 -7.22
C ILE A 122 1.19 8.13 -7.28
N SER A 123 0.26 8.12 -6.32
CA SER A 123 -0.94 7.29 -6.38
C SER A 123 -2.22 8.11 -6.26
N ILE A 124 -3.28 7.57 -6.84
CA ILE A 124 -4.66 7.99 -6.68
C ILE A 124 -5.46 6.76 -6.27
N ASP A 125 -6.16 6.83 -5.15
CA ASP A 125 -6.87 5.70 -4.56
C ASP A 125 -8.30 6.08 -4.16
N GLN A 126 -9.17 5.08 -4.04
CA GLN A 126 -10.54 5.23 -3.51
C GLN A 126 -11.46 6.13 -4.35
N LEU A 127 -11.17 6.34 -5.63
CA LEU A 127 -12.09 7.06 -6.51
C LEU A 127 -13.36 6.22 -6.69
N SER A 128 -14.44 6.64 -6.06
CA SER A 128 -15.70 5.88 -6.01
C SER A 128 -16.73 6.45 -6.97
N MET A 129 -17.26 5.61 -7.85
CA MET A 129 -18.26 5.91 -8.87
C MET A 129 -19.38 4.87 -8.79
N GLY A 130 -20.37 5.14 -7.94
CA GLY A 130 -21.46 4.19 -7.67
C GLY A 130 -20.93 2.91 -6.99
N PRO A 131 -21.19 1.71 -7.52
CA PRO A 131 -20.71 0.46 -6.95
C PRO A 131 -19.24 0.15 -7.29
N VAL A 132 -18.57 1.00 -8.07
CA VAL A 132 -17.20 0.81 -8.53
C VAL A 132 -16.26 1.75 -7.81
N THR A 133 -15.13 1.23 -7.35
CA THR A 133 -13.99 1.98 -6.81
C THR A 133 -12.78 1.69 -7.67
N LEU A 134 -12.02 2.70 -8.02
CA LEU A 134 -10.79 2.54 -8.79
C LEU A 134 -9.63 3.31 -8.17
N GLY A 135 -8.44 2.90 -8.52
CA GLY A 135 -7.21 3.56 -8.16
C GLY A 135 -6.07 3.15 -9.07
N GLY A 136 -4.93 3.81 -8.90
CA GLY A 136 -3.73 3.54 -9.65
C GLY A 136 -2.54 4.30 -9.11
N TYR A 137 -1.36 3.80 -9.44
CA TYR A 137 -0.10 4.42 -9.07
C TYR A 137 0.86 4.48 -10.25
N TYR A 138 1.82 5.37 -10.13
CA TYR A 138 2.94 5.52 -11.04
C TYR A 138 4.23 5.65 -10.22
N SER A 139 5.18 4.73 -10.41
CA SER A 139 6.48 4.79 -9.74
C SER A 139 7.39 5.78 -10.45
N LEU A 140 8.09 6.61 -9.66
CA LEU A 140 9.13 7.52 -10.13
C LEU A 140 10.54 6.96 -9.87
N ASP A 141 10.65 5.87 -9.10
CA ASP A 141 11.92 5.20 -8.86
C ASP A 141 12.24 4.22 -10.00
N SER A 142 13.33 4.51 -10.71
CA SER A 142 13.82 3.70 -11.83
C SER A 142 14.52 2.42 -11.39
N ALA A 143 14.77 2.22 -10.09
CA ALA A 143 15.48 1.08 -9.55
C ALA A 143 14.56 -0.04 -9.01
N SER A 144 13.30 0.25 -8.67
CA SER A 144 12.41 -0.66 -7.94
C SER A 144 11.45 -1.49 -8.81
N ASN A 145 11.45 -1.32 -10.14
CA ASN A 145 10.74 -2.16 -11.11
C ASN A 145 9.30 -2.58 -10.74
N LEU A 146 8.43 -1.61 -10.45
CA LEU A 146 6.98 -1.72 -10.64
C LEU A 146 6.45 -0.37 -11.13
N ASP A 147 6.43 -0.16 -12.45
CA ASP A 147 6.38 1.18 -13.06
C ASP A 147 5.00 1.85 -13.02
N ARG A 148 3.92 1.08 -13.05
CA ARG A 148 2.56 1.60 -12.90
C ARG A 148 1.57 0.47 -12.71
N GLY A 149 0.55 0.70 -11.91
CA GLY A 149 -0.54 -0.24 -11.73
C GLY A 149 -1.87 0.47 -11.56
N ALA A 150 -2.95 -0.25 -11.80
CA ALA A 150 -4.30 0.20 -11.55
C ALA A 150 -5.15 -0.95 -11.08
N TYR A 151 -6.15 -0.64 -10.26
CA TYR A 151 -7.19 -1.57 -9.89
C TYR A 151 -8.57 -0.99 -10.17
N LEU A 152 -9.52 -1.90 -10.34
CA LEU A 152 -10.93 -1.62 -10.35
C LEU A 152 -11.61 -2.65 -9.45
N LYS A 153 -12.27 -2.17 -8.41
CA LYS A 153 -13.08 -2.96 -7.48
C LYS A 153 -14.54 -2.65 -7.69
N ALA A 154 -15.39 -3.67 -7.85
CA ALA A 154 -16.82 -3.54 -8.05
C ALA A 154 -17.58 -4.35 -7.00
N LYS A 155 -18.55 -3.70 -6.35
CA LYS A 155 -19.58 -4.37 -5.53
C LYS A 155 -20.77 -4.68 -6.42
N LEU A 156 -20.82 -5.91 -6.94
CA LEU A 156 -21.81 -6.29 -7.96
C LEU A 156 -23.21 -6.34 -7.36
N VAL A 157 -23.33 -7.02 -6.22
CA VAL A 157 -24.53 -7.11 -5.37
C VAL A 157 -24.10 -7.32 -3.92
N GLU A 158 -25.05 -7.30 -2.99
CA GLU A 158 -24.76 -7.61 -1.59
C GLU A 158 -24.11 -9.00 -1.48
N GLY A 159 -22.96 -9.05 -0.80
CA GLY A 159 -22.18 -10.27 -0.62
C GLY A 159 -21.37 -10.71 -1.85
N ILE A 160 -21.31 -9.97 -2.96
CA ILE A 160 -20.44 -10.29 -4.10
C ILE A 160 -19.58 -9.08 -4.47
N GLU A 161 -18.27 -9.25 -4.31
CA GLU A 161 -17.26 -8.27 -4.70
C GLU A 161 -16.30 -8.89 -5.73
N ALA A 162 -15.88 -8.10 -6.71
CA ALA A 162 -14.86 -8.47 -7.68
C ALA A 162 -13.85 -7.34 -7.82
N GLN A 163 -12.57 -7.67 -7.97
CA GLN A 163 -11.49 -6.74 -8.17
C GLN A 163 -10.62 -7.23 -9.32
N GLY A 164 -10.30 -6.33 -10.25
CA GLY A 164 -9.32 -6.56 -11.29
C GLY A 164 -8.14 -5.62 -11.10
N THR A 165 -6.93 -6.16 -11.18
CA THR A 165 -5.68 -5.41 -11.01
C THR A 165 -4.80 -5.64 -12.24
N ILE A 166 -4.14 -4.59 -12.71
CA ILE A 166 -3.19 -4.65 -13.81
C ILE A 166 -1.93 -3.87 -13.43
N VAL A 167 -0.77 -4.46 -13.69
CA VAL A 167 0.53 -3.89 -13.34
C VAL A 167 1.45 -4.02 -14.54
N LYS A 168 2.12 -2.92 -14.90
CA LYS A 168 3.19 -2.91 -15.90
C LYS A 168 4.49 -2.61 -15.18
N ALA A 169 5.45 -3.53 -15.30
CA ALA A 169 6.79 -3.38 -14.76
C ALA A 169 7.80 -3.61 -15.88
N ASN A 170 8.56 -2.58 -16.27
CA ASN A 170 9.35 -2.62 -17.50
C ASN A 170 8.52 -3.08 -18.72
N ASP A 171 8.96 -4.15 -19.39
CA ASP A 171 8.30 -4.77 -20.54
C ASP A 171 7.34 -5.90 -20.14
N GLU A 172 7.21 -6.22 -18.86
CA GLU A 172 6.31 -7.25 -18.35
C GLU A 172 4.96 -6.67 -17.96
N LEU A 173 3.87 -7.37 -18.31
CA LEU A 173 2.51 -7.00 -17.95
C LEU A 173 1.90 -8.11 -17.13
N SER A 174 1.39 -7.80 -15.94
CA SER A 174 0.75 -8.77 -15.06
C SER A 174 -0.67 -8.32 -14.76
N TYR A 175 -1.57 -9.27 -14.59
CA TYR A 175 -2.97 -9.01 -14.28
C TYR A 175 -3.49 -10.02 -13.27
N ALA A 176 -4.40 -9.55 -12.42
CA ALA A 176 -5.06 -10.37 -11.41
C ALA A 176 -6.55 -10.08 -11.37
N VAL A 177 -7.32 -11.11 -11.03
CA VAL A 177 -8.75 -11.05 -10.77
C VAL A 177 -9.01 -11.73 -9.44
N GLU A 178 -9.61 -10.98 -8.54
CA GLU A 178 -10.01 -11.40 -7.21
C GLU A 178 -11.52 -11.31 -7.10
N THR A 179 -12.13 -12.32 -6.49
CA THR A 179 -13.56 -12.36 -6.26
C THR A 179 -13.81 -12.85 -4.85
N SER A 180 -14.78 -12.25 -4.17
CA SER A 180 -15.29 -12.73 -2.89
C SER A 180 -16.80 -12.81 -2.95
N VAL A 181 -17.33 -13.94 -2.49
CA VAL A 181 -18.75 -14.22 -2.39
C VAL A 181 -19.06 -14.61 -0.95
N LYS A 182 -20.14 -14.07 -0.40
CA LYS A 182 -20.72 -14.43 0.89
C LYS A 182 -22.09 -15.08 0.66
N PRO A 183 -22.14 -16.41 0.39
CA PRO A 183 -23.41 -17.09 0.12
C PRO A 183 -24.38 -17.00 1.30
N VAL A 184 -23.84 -16.93 2.52
CA VAL A 184 -24.55 -16.75 3.78
C VAL A 184 -23.70 -15.91 4.73
N GLU A 185 -24.28 -15.30 5.76
CA GLU A 185 -23.57 -14.41 6.70
C GLU A 185 -22.35 -15.07 7.38
N ARG A 186 -22.35 -16.40 7.52
CA ARG A 186 -21.30 -17.17 8.21
C ARG A 186 -20.29 -17.82 7.27
N ALA A 187 -20.36 -17.55 5.97
CA ALA A 187 -19.49 -18.19 4.99
C ALA A 187 -19.01 -17.18 3.95
N GLU A 188 -17.73 -17.22 3.65
CA GLU A 188 -17.09 -16.47 2.57
C GLU A 188 -16.28 -17.45 1.72
N VAL A 189 -16.40 -17.28 0.41
CA VAL A 189 -15.60 -17.98 -0.57
C VAL A 189 -14.89 -16.92 -1.39
N SER A 190 -13.57 -16.96 -1.40
CA SER A 190 -12.74 -16.08 -2.20
C SER A 190 -11.97 -16.87 -3.25
N GLY A 191 -11.81 -16.29 -4.41
CA GLY A 191 -11.03 -16.83 -5.51
C GLY A 191 -10.15 -15.76 -6.11
N THR A 192 -8.88 -16.09 -6.28
CA THR A 192 -7.86 -15.22 -6.86
C THR A 192 -7.21 -15.94 -8.02
N PHE A 193 -7.08 -15.25 -9.15
CA PHE A 193 -6.30 -15.68 -10.30
C PHE A 193 -5.35 -14.55 -10.68
N ALA A 194 -4.09 -14.85 -10.91
CA ALA A 194 -3.11 -13.89 -11.40
C ALA A 194 -2.23 -14.52 -12.47
N ALA A 195 -1.79 -13.71 -13.43
CA ALA A 195 -0.94 -14.17 -14.52
C ALA A 195 -0.01 -13.07 -15.00
N VAL A 196 1.16 -13.50 -15.49
CA VAL A 196 2.13 -12.67 -16.20
C VAL A 196 1.94 -12.91 -17.70
N ASP A 197 1.92 -11.85 -18.50
CA ASP A 197 1.82 -11.95 -19.96
C ASP A 197 2.97 -12.79 -20.52
N GLN A 198 2.64 -13.87 -21.25
CA GLN A 198 3.58 -14.87 -21.75
C GLN A 198 4.40 -15.60 -20.67
N GLY A 199 3.97 -15.55 -19.41
CA GLY A 199 4.67 -16.14 -18.27
C GLY A 199 3.79 -17.10 -17.47
N GLU A 200 4.06 -17.12 -16.16
CA GLU A 200 3.42 -18.01 -15.21
C GLU A 200 2.02 -17.52 -14.79
N GLN A 201 1.23 -18.46 -14.25
CA GLN A 201 -0.09 -18.19 -13.71
C GLN A 201 -0.21 -18.80 -12.30
N ALA A 202 -0.85 -18.06 -11.40
CA ALA A 202 -1.13 -18.50 -10.05
C ALA A 202 -2.63 -18.40 -9.77
N TYR A 203 -3.14 -19.32 -8.97
CA TYR A 203 -4.52 -19.25 -8.51
C TYR A 203 -4.68 -19.81 -7.10
N ARG A 204 -5.64 -19.24 -6.39
CA ARG A 204 -6.04 -19.65 -5.06
C ARG A 204 -7.55 -19.58 -4.91
N VAL A 205 -8.09 -20.56 -4.21
CA VAL A 205 -9.48 -20.57 -3.77
C VAL A 205 -9.48 -20.86 -2.29
N ASP A 206 -10.09 -19.96 -1.51
CA ASP A 206 -10.26 -20.10 -0.08
C ASP A 206 -11.74 -20.10 0.27
N GLY A 207 -12.10 -20.88 1.28
CA GLY A 207 -13.41 -20.89 1.89
C GLY A 207 -13.26 -20.82 3.39
N ASN A 208 -14.06 -19.94 4.01
CA ASN A 208 -14.20 -19.88 5.46
C ASN A 208 -15.65 -20.17 5.87
N TYR A 209 -15.81 -20.75 7.06
CA TYR A 209 -17.11 -20.96 7.68
C TYR A 209 -17.03 -20.75 9.19
N GLN A 210 -17.80 -19.79 9.69
CA GLN A 210 -17.97 -19.57 11.12
C GLN A 210 -19.00 -20.56 11.68
N LEU A 211 -18.54 -21.60 12.37
CA LEU A 211 -19.41 -22.59 13.00
C LEU A 211 -20.20 -21.95 14.17
N LEU A 212 -19.45 -21.29 15.06
CA LEU A 212 -19.90 -20.66 16.30
C LEU A 212 -18.98 -19.46 16.58
N GLU A 213 -19.39 -18.52 17.42
CA GLU A 213 -18.52 -17.39 17.82
C GLU A 213 -17.16 -17.89 18.33
N GLY A 214 -16.07 -17.39 17.76
CA GLY A 214 -14.70 -17.80 18.10
C GLY A 214 -14.21 -19.12 17.48
N LEU A 215 -15.06 -19.87 16.76
CA LEU A 215 -14.68 -21.09 16.03
C LEU A 215 -14.95 -20.98 14.53
N GLU A 216 -13.87 -20.93 13.76
CA GLU A 216 -13.87 -20.82 12.30
C GLU A 216 -13.17 -22.04 11.67
N VAL A 217 -13.73 -22.56 10.58
CA VAL A 217 -13.09 -23.57 9.73
C VAL A 217 -12.68 -22.90 8.43
N ARG A 218 -11.43 -23.12 8.03
CA ARG A 218 -10.86 -22.63 6.78
C ARG A 218 -10.41 -23.81 5.93
N ALA A 219 -10.71 -23.77 4.65
CA ALA A 219 -10.21 -24.71 3.67
C ALA A 219 -9.80 -23.94 2.42
N GLY A 220 -8.68 -24.28 1.83
CA GLY A 220 -8.19 -23.60 0.64
C GLY A 220 -7.35 -24.51 -0.24
N TYR A 221 -7.27 -24.16 -1.52
CA TYR A 221 -6.38 -24.74 -2.49
C TYR A 221 -5.65 -23.62 -3.22
N GLN A 222 -4.34 -23.78 -3.38
CA GLN A 222 -3.53 -22.85 -4.16
C GLN A 222 -2.55 -23.64 -5.03
N ASP A 223 -2.29 -23.08 -6.21
CA ASP A 223 -1.27 -23.55 -7.13
C ASP A 223 -0.51 -22.31 -7.61
N ILE A 224 0.76 -22.25 -7.19
CA ILE A 224 1.63 -21.10 -7.40
C ILE A 224 2.95 -21.68 -7.92
N PRO A 225 3.27 -21.47 -9.21
CA PRO A 225 4.56 -21.86 -9.77
C PRO A 225 5.71 -21.24 -8.98
N ALA A 226 6.85 -21.95 -8.89
CA ALA A 226 8.01 -21.47 -8.13
C ALA A 226 8.64 -20.19 -8.70
N GLU A 227 8.37 -19.87 -9.96
CA GLU A 227 8.88 -18.70 -10.69
C GLU A 227 7.82 -17.57 -10.78
N PHE A 228 6.68 -17.71 -10.10
CA PHE A 228 5.64 -16.69 -10.02
C PHE A 228 5.97 -15.59 -8.99
#